data_AF-A0A9D0ZJZ2-F1
#
_entry.id   AF-A0A9D0ZJZ2-F1
#
_cell.length_a   1.000
_cell.length_b   1.000
_cell.length_c   1.000
_cell.angle_alpha   90.00
_cell.angle_beta   90.00
_cell.angle_gamma   90.00
#
_symmetry.space_group_name_H-M   'P 1'
#
loop_
_entity.id
_entity.type
_entity.pdbx_description
1 polymer ?
#
loop_
_entity_poly.entity_id
_entity_poly.type
_entity_poly.pdbx_seq_one_letter_code
_entity_poly.pdbx_strand_id
1 'polypeptide(L)'
;MKRVAVRNLRLCTKDCLCLYVCPTGATDTENSIIDVSKCSGCGDCAGACPSGAISMVPVDYPPQQKKEDNVAALANALAERKAEEEKIALQTAETATEDGLYRLSKAVAKSVRLVGEDIIREAGYMLPQSGNAHNLLASLAVNPPAEGFPLDAVWKLMELVPCNDKKKKGESNMKTYKCKVCGHVFSVSEGETPVCPVCKATGDKLELAEEPKPNRYAGTQTEKNLEAAFAGESQARNKYTYFASVAKKEGYEQIAALFTKTAENEKEHAKMWFKELNGIGDTAQNLLHAAEGENYEWTDMYEGFAKTAEEEGFPELAARFRLVAAIEKHHEERYRALLRNVETAEVFKKSAVKVWECRNCGHIIVGVSAPDVCPTCAHPQSYFEINAENY
;
A
#
# COMPACT_ATOMS: atom_id res chain seq x y z
N MET A 1 -24.17 -6.40 20.31
CA MET A 1 -23.08 -5.40 20.32
C MET A 1 -23.03 -4.79 21.71
N LYS A 2 -21.89 -4.89 22.42
CA LYS A 2 -21.75 -4.27 23.74
C LYS A 2 -21.87 -2.75 23.57
N ARG A 3 -22.69 -2.10 24.39
CA ARG A 3 -22.88 -0.65 24.37
C ARG A 3 -22.52 -0.07 25.73
N VAL A 4 -22.02 1.15 25.73
CA VAL A 4 -21.72 1.93 26.93
C VAL A 4 -22.36 3.30 26.83
N ALA A 5 -22.67 3.90 27.98
CA ALA A 5 -23.17 5.26 28.03
C ALA A 5 -22.00 6.25 27.96
N VAL A 6 -22.14 7.30 27.15
CA VAL A 6 -21.21 8.44 27.08
C VAL A 6 -21.98 9.73 27.24
N ARG A 7 -21.36 10.73 27.87
CA ARG A 7 -21.97 12.02 28.20
C ARG A 7 -21.34 13.15 27.40
N ASN A 8 -22.16 13.90 26.68
CA ASN A 8 -21.77 15.17 26.06
C ASN A 8 -21.88 16.30 27.08
N LEU A 9 -20.72 16.76 27.57
CA LEU A 9 -20.65 17.80 28.59
C LEU A 9 -21.25 19.14 28.15
N ARG A 10 -21.30 19.44 26.84
CA ARG A 10 -21.89 20.69 26.32
C ARG A 10 -23.41 20.71 26.41
N LEU A 11 -24.05 19.53 26.39
CA LEU A 11 -25.49 19.38 26.49
C LEU A 11 -25.94 19.09 27.93
N CYS A 12 -25.00 18.79 28.82
CA CYS A 12 -25.31 18.41 30.20
C CYS A 12 -25.79 19.63 31.00
N THR A 13 -27.03 19.57 31.48
CA THR A 13 -27.65 20.60 32.34
C THR A 13 -27.33 20.42 33.84
N LYS A 14 -26.65 19.33 34.21
CA LYS A 14 -26.27 18.97 35.59
C LYS A 14 -27.46 18.74 36.54
N ASP A 15 -28.59 18.28 36.01
CA ASP A 15 -29.75 17.86 36.83
C ASP A 15 -29.49 16.57 37.63
N CYS A 16 -28.39 15.87 37.35
CA CYS A 16 -27.85 14.72 38.10
C CYS A 16 -28.78 13.51 38.30
N LEU A 17 -29.96 13.47 37.66
CA LEU A 17 -30.87 12.32 37.73
C LEU A 17 -30.22 11.01 37.27
N CYS A 18 -29.32 11.09 36.29
CA CYS A 18 -28.52 9.98 35.79
C CYS A 18 -27.65 9.30 36.86
N LEU A 19 -27.34 9.96 37.99
CA LEU A 19 -26.59 9.38 39.11
C LEU A 19 -27.43 8.35 39.86
N TYR A 20 -28.69 8.69 40.15
CA TYR A 20 -29.59 7.88 40.97
C TYR A 20 -30.15 6.66 40.24
N VAL A 21 -30.23 6.71 38.91
CA VAL A 21 -30.78 5.61 38.10
C VAL A 21 -29.72 4.60 37.66
N CYS A 22 -28.43 4.84 37.91
CA CYS A 22 -27.38 3.94 37.45
C CYS A 22 -27.17 2.78 38.44
N PRO A 23 -27.50 1.53 38.06
CA PRO A 23 -27.44 0.40 39.00
C PRO A 23 -26.01 -0.01 39.37
N THR A 24 -25.01 0.40 38.60
CA THR A 24 -23.61 0.03 38.79
C THR A 24 -22.73 1.17 39.30
N GLY A 25 -23.31 2.36 39.51
CA GLY A 25 -22.54 3.56 39.88
C GLY A 25 -21.61 4.09 38.78
N ALA A 26 -21.79 3.69 37.52
CA ALA A 26 -20.97 4.15 36.39
C ALA A 26 -21.10 5.67 36.12
N THR A 27 -22.20 6.30 36.54
CA THR A 27 -22.45 7.73 36.31
C THR A 27 -21.92 8.62 37.44
N ASP A 28 -21.48 8.04 38.56
CA ASP A 28 -21.09 8.68 39.83
C ASP A 28 -19.70 9.34 39.82
N THR A 29 -19.36 10.00 38.73
CA THR A 29 -18.00 10.50 38.49
C THR A 29 -17.91 12.01 38.71
N GLU A 30 -16.98 12.44 39.56
CA GLU A 30 -16.73 13.86 39.89
C GLU A 30 -16.42 14.73 38.66
N ASN A 31 -15.79 14.15 37.63
CA ASN A 31 -15.43 14.82 36.38
C ASN A 31 -16.55 14.80 35.32
N SER A 32 -17.76 14.31 35.68
CA SER A 32 -18.88 14.14 34.76
C SER A 32 -18.64 13.17 33.59
N ILE A 33 -17.63 12.30 33.67
CA ILE A 33 -17.30 11.28 32.66
C ILE A 33 -17.80 9.92 33.11
N ILE A 34 -18.75 9.32 32.40
CA ILE A 34 -19.26 7.98 32.73
C ILE A 34 -18.13 6.94 32.72
N ASP A 35 -17.99 6.19 33.81
CA ASP A 35 -17.02 5.12 33.96
C ASP A 35 -17.46 3.89 33.15
N VAL A 36 -16.86 3.74 31.96
CA VAL A 36 -17.15 2.64 31.04
C VAL A 36 -16.80 1.26 31.62
N SER A 37 -15.90 1.17 32.61
CA SER A 37 -15.54 -0.09 33.24
C SER A 37 -16.65 -0.64 34.16
N LYS A 38 -17.47 0.27 34.71
CA LYS A 38 -18.63 -0.04 35.54
C LYS A 38 -19.93 -0.08 34.74
N CYS A 39 -19.95 0.47 33.52
CA CYS A 39 -21.17 0.55 32.73
C CYS A 39 -21.65 -0.82 32.26
N SER A 40 -22.84 -1.24 32.71
CA SER A 40 -23.48 -2.50 32.26
C SER A 40 -24.10 -2.40 30.86
N GLY A 41 -24.25 -1.18 30.34
CA GLY A 41 -24.89 -0.94 29.03
C GLY A 41 -26.42 -0.95 29.04
N CYS A 42 -27.07 -0.88 30.22
CA CYS A 42 -28.54 -0.92 30.34
C CYS A 42 -29.26 0.28 29.70
N GLY A 43 -28.66 1.47 29.76
CA GLY A 43 -29.21 2.69 29.15
C GLY A 43 -30.14 3.52 30.04
N ASP A 44 -30.36 3.13 31.29
CA ASP A 44 -31.26 3.84 32.22
C ASP A 44 -30.89 5.32 32.37
N CYS A 45 -29.59 5.61 32.47
CA CYS A 45 -29.08 6.98 32.54
C CYS A 45 -29.35 7.80 31.28
N ALA A 46 -29.38 7.17 30.09
CA ALA A 46 -29.70 7.83 28.84
C ALA A 46 -31.19 8.16 28.77
N GLY A 47 -32.06 7.22 29.15
CA GLY A 47 -33.50 7.43 29.21
C GLY A 47 -33.93 8.47 30.24
N ALA A 48 -33.22 8.56 31.36
CA ALA A 48 -33.49 9.55 32.40
C ALA A 48 -32.85 10.93 32.14
N CYS A 49 -32.07 11.11 31.07
CA CYS A 49 -31.36 12.37 30.83
C CYS A 49 -32.29 13.41 30.16
N PRO A 50 -32.76 14.45 30.88
CA PRO A 50 -33.74 15.40 30.33
C PRO A 50 -33.18 16.24 29.17
N SER A 51 -31.87 16.51 29.20
CA SER A 51 -31.21 17.29 28.16
C SER A 51 -30.75 16.47 26.94
N GLY A 52 -30.94 15.14 26.97
CA GLY A 52 -30.42 14.25 25.93
C GLY A 52 -28.89 14.20 25.86
N ALA A 53 -28.19 14.62 26.92
CA ALA A 53 -26.73 14.67 26.95
C ALA A 53 -26.05 13.29 27.01
N ILE A 54 -26.79 12.22 27.31
CA ILE A 54 -26.23 10.87 27.43
C ILE A 54 -26.72 10.01 26.27
N SER A 55 -25.77 9.42 25.55
CA SER A 55 -26.04 8.52 24.41
C SER A 55 -25.44 7.15 24.66
N MET A 56 -26.13 6.11 24.17
CA MET A 56 -25.61 4.75 24.16
C MET A 56 -24.81 4.51 22.87
N VAL A 57 -23.51 4.29 23.00
CA VAL A 57 -22.61 4.02 21.88
C VAL A 57 -22.11 2.59 21.90
N PRO A 58 -21.88 1.95 20.74
CA PRO A 58 -21.21 0.67 20.71
C PRO A 58 -19.75 0.79 21.16
N VAL A 59 -19.24 -0.27 21.79
CA VAL A 59 -17.81 -0.40 22.11
C VAL A 59 -17.00 -0.68 20.84
N ASP A 60 -17.53 -1.55 19.98
CA ASP A 60 -16.91 -1.93 18.71
C ASP A 60 -17.79 -1.41 17.58
N TYR A 61 -17.34 -0.45 16.77
CA TYR A 61 -18.02 0.03 15.58
C TYR A 61 -17.87 -0.96 14.42
N PRO A 62 -18.82 -1.03 13.47
CA PRO A 62 -18.62 -1.84 12.27
C PRO A 62 -17.39 -1.35 11.49
N PRO A 63 -16.73 -2.24 10.72
CA PRO A 63 -15.71 -1.80 9.77
C PRO A 63 -16.32 -0.79 8.79
N GLN A 64 -15.46 0.09 8.28
CA GLN A 64 -15.87 1.08 7.31
C GLN A 64 -16.36 0.40 6.04
N GLN A 65 -17.59 0.73 5.64
CA GLN A 65 -18.13 0.26 4.38
C GLN A 65 -17.42 0.99 3.24
N LYS A 66 -16.74 0.24 2.37
CA LYS A 66 -16.09 0.81 1.19
C LYS A 66 -17.15 1.34 0.23
N LYS A 67 -16.96 2.55 -0.29
CA LYS A 67 -17.73 3.05 -1.45
C LYS A 67 -17.05 2.62 -2.73
N GLU A 68 -17.83 2.55 -3.80
CA GLU A 68 -17.27 2.50 -5.15
C GLU A 68 -16.31 3.67 -5.35
N ASP A 69 -15.16 3.39 -5.96
CA ASP A 69 -14.04 4.34 -6.00
C ASP A 69 -14.43 5.64 -6.74
N ASN A 70 -15.31 5.55 -7.74
CA ASN A 70 -15.86 6.70 -8.45
C ASN A 70 -16.76 7.58 -7.57
N VAL A 71 -17.58 6.99 -6.71
CA VAL A 71 -18.45 7.71 -5.77
C VAL A 71 -17.62 8.39 -4.70
N ALA A 72 -16.60 7.70 -4.18
CA ALA A 72 -15.65 8.26 -3.22
C ALA A 72 -14.89 9.44 -3.83
N ALA A 73 -14.38 9.31 -5.05
CA ALA A 73 -13.67 10.37 -5.75
C ALA A 73 -14.54 11.62 -5.95
N LEU A 74 -15.79 11.45 -6.41
CA LEU A 74 -16.73 12.57 -6.57
C LEU A 74 -17.08 13.25 -5.24
N ALA A 75 -17.29 12.46 -4.19
CA ALA A 75 -17.58 13.00 -2.85
C ALA A 75 -16.38 13.78 -2.29
N ASN A 76 -15.16 13.27 -2.45
CA ASN A 76 -13.94 13.96 -2.04
C ASN A 76 -13.74 15.26 -2.83
N ALA A 77 -13.94 15.24 -4.15
CA ALA A 77 -13.87 16.46 -4.96
C ALA A 77 -14.91 17.51 -4.51
N LEU A 78 -16.13 17.09 -4.16
CA LEU A 78 -17.14 18.00 -3.63
C LEU A 78 -16.75 18.55 -2.25
N ALA A 79 -16.17 17.73 -1.38
CA ALA A 79 -15.68 18.17 -0.07
C ALA A 79 -14.55 19.21 -0.20
N GLU A 80 -13.63 19.03 -1.16
CA GLU A 80 -12.58 20.01 -1.47
C GLU A 80 -13.20 21.35 -1.91
N ARG A 81 -14.21 21.33 -2.79
CA ARG A 81 -14.93 22.54 -3.19
C ARG A 81 -15.63 23.21 -2.01
N LYS A 82 -16.19 22.44 -1.07
CA LYS A 82 -16.77 23.00 0.16
C LYS A 82 -15.71 23.65 1.04
N ALA A 83 -14.52 23.07 1.16
CA ALA A 83 -13.43 23.70 1.90
C ALA A 83 -12.97 25.03 1.24
N GLU A 84 -12.93 25.09 -0.10
CA GLU A 84 -12.65 26.34 -0.84
C GLU A 84 -13.74 27.39 -0.60
N GLU A 85 -15.01 27.03 -0.71
CA GLU A 85 -16.16 27.91 -0.42
C GLU A 85 -16.12 28.45 1.01
N GLU A 86 -15.82 27.60 1.99
CA GLU A 86 -15.69 28.00 3.39
C GLU A 86 -14.59 29.04 3.56
N LYS A 87 -13.41 28.80 2.96
CA LYS A 87 -12.28 29.73 3.01
C LYS A 87 -12.64 31.09 2.43
N ILE A 88 -13.31 31.12 1.28
CA ILE A 88 -13.77 32.38 0.65
C ILE A 88 -14.77 33.11 1.55
N ALA A 89 -15.72 32.39 2.16
CA ALA A 89 -16.70 32.98 3.07
C ALA A 89 -16.04 33.55 4.33
N LEU A 90 -15.02 32.88 4.88
CA LEU A 90 -14.23 33.40 6.01
C LEU A 90 -13.44 34.65 5.62
N GLN A 91 -12.76 34.67 4.48
CA GLN A 91 -12.03 35.85 3.99
C GLN A 91 -12.95 37.04 3.72
N THR A 92 -14.15 36.78 3.19
CA THR A 92 -15.17 37.80 2.99
C THR A 92 -15.67 38.34 4.33
N ALA A 93 -15.87 37.47 5.33
CA ALA A 93 -16.21 37.91 6.67
C ALA A 93 -15.11 38.79 7.27
N GLU A 94 -13.84 38.41 7.14
CA GLU A 94 -12.70 39.17 7.68
C GLU A 94 -12.54 40.56 7.08
N THR A 95 -12.89 40.73 5.80
CA THR A 95 -12.77 42.01 5.08
C THR A 95 -14.08 42.80 5.00
N ALA A 96 -15.17 42.30 5.59
CA ALA A 96 -16.48 42.94 5.56
C ALA A 96 -16.47 44.27 6.33
N THR A 97 -16.86 45.36 5.65
CA THR A 97 -17.04 46.69 6.24
C THR A 97 -18.43 46.87 6.86
N GLU A 98 -19.41 46.07 6.43
CA GLU A 98 -20.78 46.08 6.94
C GLU A 98 -21.04 44.89 7.89
N ASP A 99 -21.63 45.16 9.06
CA ASP A 99 -21.95 44.14 10.07
C ASP A 99 -22.91 43.05 9.54
N GLY A 100 -23.85 43.42 8.68
CA GLY A 100 -24.75 42.46 8.03
C GLY A 100 -24.01 41.46 7.15
N LEU A 101 -23.04 41.94 6.37
CA LEU A 101 -22.20 41.11 5.50
C LEU A 101 -21.27 40.21 6.30
N TYR A 102 -20.69 40.71 7.40
CA TYR A 102 -19.89 39.91 8.33
C TYR A 102 -20.71 38.72 8.87
N ARG A 103 -21.89 39.00 9.45
CA ARG A 103 -22.75 37.97 10.04
C ARG A 103 -23.21 36.93 9.02
N LEU A 104 -23.61 37.38 7.83
CA LEU A 104 -24.02 36.51 6.74
C LEU A 104 -22.86 35.59 6.30
N SER A 105 -21.68 36.16 6.06
CA SER A 105 -20.51 35.41 5.59
C SER A 105 -20.04 34.37 6.63
N LYS A 106 -20.08 34.70 7.92
CA LYS A 106 -19.82 33.73 9.00
C LYS A 106 -20.86 32.59 9.02
N ALA A 107 -22.13 32.91 8.77
CA ALA A 107 -23.19 31.89 8.71
C ALA A 107 -23.01 30.97 7.49
N VAL A 108 -22.65 31.52 6.34
CA VAL A 108 -22.32 30.76 5.12
C VAL A 108 -21.14 29.84 5.37
N ALA A 109 -20.02 30.35 5.92
CA ALA A 109 -18.86 29.54 6.26
C ALA A 109 -19.23 28.34 7.15
N LYS A 110 -20.05 28.58 8.19
CA LYS A 110 -20.53 27.50 9.08
C LYS A 110 -21.41 26.49 8.34
N SER A 111 -22.32 26.95 7.49
CA SER A 111 -23.20 26.09 6.71
C SER A 111 -22.40 25.19 5.75
N VAL A 112 -21.48 25.79 5.00
CA VAL A 112 -20.61 25.09 4.05
C VAL A 112 -19.74 24.06 4.76
N ARG A 113 -19.16 24.41 5.92
CA ARG A 113 -18.39 23.47 6.74
C ARG A 113 -19.20 22.23 7.12
N LEU A 114 -20.43 22.43 7.63
CA LEU A 114 -21.30 21.31 8.03
C LEU A 114 -21.59 20.38 6.85
N VAL A 115 -21.86 20.95 5.68
CA VAL A 115 -22.08 20.16 4.45
C VAL A 115 -20.80 19.41 4.06
N GLY A 116 -19.63 20.05 4.12
CA GLY A 116 -18.34 19.41 3.85
C GLY A 116 -18.05 18.25 4.81
N GLU A 117 -18.25 18.45 6.11
CA GLU A 117 -18.09 17.41 7.14
C GLU A 117 -19.02 16.22 6.90
N ASP A 118 -20.28 16.48 6.54
CA ASP A 118 -21.25 15.43 6.19
C ASP A 118 -20.81 14.67 4.94
N ILE A 119 -20.39 15.35 3.87
CA ILE A 119 -19.90 14.70 2.64
C ILE A 119 -18.71 13.81 2.95
N ILE A 120 -17.74 14.29 3.73
CA ILE A 120 -16.55 13.55 4.13
C ILE A 120 -16.93 12.31 4.95
N ARG A 121 -17.84 12.46 5.92
CA ARG A 121 -18.35 11.33 6.70
C ARG A 121 -19.01 10.30 5.79
N GLU A 122 -19.90 10.76 4.91
CA GLU A 122 -20.63 9.91 3.98
C GLU A 122 -19.71 9.25 2.97
N ALA A 123 -18.66 9.90 2.48
CA ALA A 123 -17.65 9.35 1.56
C ALA A 123 -16.86 8.17 2.15
N GLY A 124 -17.08 7.87 3.44
CA GLY A 124 -16.37 6.82 4.14
C GLY A 124 -15.07 7.32 4.73
N TYR A 125 -14.97 8.57 5.19
CA TYR A 125 -13.73 9.08 5.77
C TYR A 125 -13.65 8.95 7.30
N MET A 126 -14.77 8.93 8.05
CA MET A 126 -14.71 8.98 9.53
C MET A 126 -15.70 8.09 10.25
N LEU A 127 -15.30 6.85 10.54
CA LEU A 127 -15.77 6.12 11.72
C LEU A 127 -14.64 6.12 12.75
N PRO A 128 -14.91 6.26 14.06
CA PRO A 128 -13.84 6.38 15.06
C PRO A 128 -12.79 5.27 15.02
N GLN A 129 -13.22 4.03 14.73
CA GLN A 129 -12.37 2.84 14.69
C GLN A 129 -11.96 2.42 13.27
N SER A 130 -12.18 3.25 12.24
CA SER A 130 -11.78 2.88 10.88
C SER A 130 -10.28 3.07 10.63
N GLY A 131 -9.80 2.45 9.55
CA GLY A 131 -8.48 2.66 9.00
C GLY A 131 -8.28 4.10 8.55
N ASN A 132 -9.32 4.77 8.04
CA ASN A 132 -9.23 6.18 7.65
C ASN A 132 -9.00 7.11 8.84
N ALA A 133 -9.65 6.86 9.99
CA ALA A 133 -9.36 7.61 11.22
C ALA A 133 -7.91 7.40 11.69
N HIS A 134 -7.39 6.17 11.58
CA HIS A 134 -5.99 5.87 11.91
C HIS A 134 -5.00 6.53 10.94
N ASN A 135 -5.32 6.55 9.64
CA ASN A 135 -4.50 7.20 8.63
C ASN A 135 -4.46 8.72 8.83
N LEU A 136 -5.60 9.33 9.20
CA LEU A 136 -5.65 10.75 9.56
C LEU A 136 -4.78 11.04 10.77
N LEU A 137 -4.93 10.28 11.87
CA LEU A 137 -4.08 10.44 13.06
C LEU A 137 -2.60 10.26 12.73
N ALA A 138 -2.25 9.26 11.93
CA ALA A 138 -0.88 9.05 11.46
C ALA A 138 -0.37 10.24 10.62
N SER A 139 -1.19 10.80 9.72
CA SER A 139 -0.81 11.97 8.92
C SER A 139 -0.57 13.22 9.78
N LEU A 140 -1.38 13.41 10.83
CA LEU A 140 -1.21 14.52 11.78
C LEU A 140 0.03 14.34 12.66
N ALA A 141 0.43 13.09 12.92
CA ALA A 141 1.67 12.78 13.62
C ALA A 141 2.91 13.03 12.74
N VAL A 142 2.82 12.66 11.45
CA VAL A 142 3.89 12.85 10.46
C VAL A 142 4.05 14.31 10.08
N ASN A 143 2.95 15.02 9.89
CA ASN A 143 2.92 16.43 9.51
C ASN A 143 2.00 17.23 10.45
N PRO A 144 2.50 17.64 11.63
CA PRO A 144 1.70 18.38 12.59
C PRO A 144 1.18 19.70 12.00
N PRO A 145 -0.11 20.02 12.17
CA PRO A 145 -0.72 21.21 11.55
C PRO A 145 -0.20 22.54 12.13
N ALA A 146 0.43 22.52 13.31
CA ALA A 146 0.98 23.70 13.96
C ALA A 146 2.10 23.32 14.95
N GLU A 147 2.94 24.31 15.27
CA GLU A 147 3.90 24.21 16.36
C GLU A 147 3.17 24.00 17.70
N GLY A 148 3.62 23.05 18.51
CA GLY A 148 2.97 22.69 19.78
C GLY A 148 1.76 21.76 19.65
N PHE A 149 1.51 21.18 18.47
CA PHE A 149 0.48 20.16 18.30
C PHE A 149 0.74 18.93 19.21
N PRO A 150 -0.26 18.43 19.95
CA PRO A 150 -0.08 17.40 20.98
C PRO A 150 0.11 16.01 20.38
N LEU A 151 1.34 15.73 19.92
CA LEU A 151 1.72 14.44 19.33
C LEU A 151 1.49 13.26 20.27
N ASP A 152 1.76 13.44 21.56
CA ASP A 152 1.53 12.44 22.61
C ASP A 152 0.05 12.02 22.68
N ALA A 153 -0.88 12.96 22.53
CA ALA A 153 -2.31 12.68 22.47
C ALA A 153 -2.68 11.88 21.20
N VAL A 154 -2.06 12.18 20.06
CA VAL A 154 -2.29 11.43 18.81
C VAL A 154 -1.85 9.98 18.95
N TRP A 155 -0.63 9.74 19.46
CA TRP A 155 -0.14 8.38 19.69
C TRP A 155 -1.00 7.62 20.70
N LYS A 156 -1.37 8.27 21.80
CA LYS A 156 -2.26 7.68 22.81
C LYS A 156 -3.64 7.34 22.25
N LEU A 157 -4.19 8.16 21.36
CA LEU A 157 -5.46 7.87 20.68
C LEU A 157 -5.33 6.66 19.76
N MET A 158 -4.22 6.53 19.03
CA MET A 158 -3.97 5.36 18.17
C MET A 158 -3.79 4.06 18.96
N GLU A 159 -3.34 4.12 20.21
CA GLU A 159 -3.27 2.97 21.12
C GLU A 159 -4.63 2.61 21.73
N LEU A 160 -5.40 3.63 22.13
CA LEU A 160 -6.69 3.44 22.81
C LEU A 160 -7.82 3.04 21.86
N VAL A 161 -7.77 3.48 20.60
CA VAL A 161 -8.84 3.26 19.63
C VAL A 161 -8.45 2.11 18.71
N PRO A 162 -9.14 0.96 18.75
CA PRO A 162 -8.82 -0.15 17.86
C PRO A 162 -9.16 0.17 16.40
N CYS A 163 -8.41 -0.43 15.46
CA CYS A 163 -8.69 -0.31 14.03
C CYS A 163 -9.46 -1.54 13.53
N ASN A 164 -10.73 -1.35 13.19
CA ASN A 164 -11.65 -2.41 12.80
C ASN A 164 -11.64 -2.71 11.29
N ASP A 165 -10.97 -1.88 10.49
CA ASP A 165 -10.72 -2.15 9.06
C ASP A 165 -9.55 -3.13 8.86
N LYS A 166 -8.74 -3.33 9.91
CA LYS A 166 -7.83 -4.48 9.95
C LYS A 166 -8.71 -5.72 9.99
N LYS A 167 -8.64 -6.55 8.94
CA LYS A 167 -9.26 -7.89 8.94
C LYS A 167 -8.96 -8.52 10.31
N LYS A 168 -10.00 -9.01 10.99
CA LYS A 168 -9.80 -9.94 12.10
C LYS A 168 -8.83 -11.01 11.58
N LYS A 169 -7.76 -11.31 12.31
CA LYS A 169 -6.93 -12.48 12.02
C LYS A 169 -7.87 -13.70 12.05
N GLY A 170 -8.22 -14.20 10.87
CA GLY A 170 -9.17 -15.30 10.66
C GLY A 170 -10.28 -14.92 9.67
N GLU A 171 -10.37 -15.70 8.58
CA GLU A 171 -11.31 -15.62 7.43
C GLU A 171 -10.78 -14.77 6.25
N SER A 172 -10.16 -15.31 5.20
CA SER A 172 -10.11 -16.66 4.62
C SER A 172 -8.74 -17.32 4.81
N ASN A 173 -8.70 -18.58 5.23
CA ASN A 173 -7.49 -19.39 5.05
C ASN A 173 -7.33 -19.64 3.55
N MET A 174 -6.48 -18.87 2.89
CA MET A 174 -6.03 -19.20 1.53
C MET A 174 -4.78 -20.06 1.67
N LYS A 175 -4.74 -21.19 0.97
CA LYS A 175 -3.55 -22.02 0.85
C LYS A 175 -2.84 -21.64 -0.45
N THR A 176 -1.59 -21.23 -0.32
CA THR A 176 -0.74 -20.92 -1.47
C THR A 176 -0.14 -22.22 -2.01
N TYR A 177 -0.26 -22.44 -3.31
CA TYR A 177 0.29 -23.60 -4.01
C TYR A 177 1.32 -23.15 -5.05
N LYS A 178 2.43 -23.87 -5.16
CA LYS A 178 3.39 -23.79 -6.26
C LYS A 178 3.14 -24.94 -7.23
N CYS A 179 3.02 -24.62 -8.52
CA CYS A 179 2.89 -25.63 -9.57
C CYS A 179 4.26 -26.21 -9.95
N LYS A 180 4.46 -27.52 -9.78
CA LYS A 180 5.71 -28.21 -10.18
C LYS A 180 5.93 -28.28 -11.68
N VAL A 181 4.88 -28.03 -12.48
CA VAL A 181 4.97 -28.10 -13.95
C VAL A 181 5.45 -26.78 -14.55
N CYS A 182 4.90 -25.65 -14.08
CA CYS A 182 5.18 -24.33 -14.66
C CYS A 182 5.76 -23.31 -13.67
N GLY A 183 5.97 -23.70 -12.41
CA GLY A 183 6.51 -22.84 -11.35
C GLY A 183 5.56 -21.76 -10.85
N HIS A 184 4.35 -21.65 -11.38
CA HIS A 184 3.40 -20.60 -11.00
C HIS A 184 2.87 -20.81 -9.59
N VAL A 185 2.96 -19.77 -8.76
CA VAL A 185 2.45 -19.74 -7.39
C VAL A 185 1.09 -19.06 -7.37
N PHE A 186 0.10 -19.66 -6.74
CA PHE A 186 -1.28 -19.16 -6.71
C PHE A 186 -1.98 -19.56 -5.41
N SER A 187 -2.90 -18.73 -4.95
CA SER A 187 -3.61 -18.94 -3.69
C SER A 187 -5.03 -19.42 -3.94
N VAL A 188 -5.45 -20.44 -3.19
CA VAL A 188 -6.77 -21.07 -3.33
C VAL A 188 -7.46 -21.06 -1.97
N SER A 189 -8.76 -20.78 -1.96
CA SER A 189 -9.55 -20.78 -0.74
C SER A 189 -9.56 -22.17 -0.11
N GLU A 190 -9.43 -22.26 1.22
CA GLU A 190 -9.48 -23.53 1.93
C GLU A 190 -10.82 -24.25 1.65
N GLY A 191 -10.74 -25.42 1.01
CA GLY A 191 -11.90 -26.22 0.57
C GLY A 191 -12.11 -26.28 -0.95
N GLU A 192 -11.48 -25.37 -1.72
CA GLU A 192 -11.51 -25.42 -3.18
C GLU A 192 -10.41 -26.34 -3.73
N THR A 193 -10.69 -26.99 -4.86
CA THR A 193 -9.70 -27.86 -5.51
C THR A 193 -8.66 -26.98 -6.21
N PRO A 194 -7.37 -27.08 -5.85
CA PRO A 194 -6.36 -26.23 -6.45
C PRO A 194 -6.10 -26.67 -7.90
N VAL A 195 -6.23 -25.72 -8.83
CA VAL A 195 -5.94 -25.89 -10.25
C VAL A 195 -5.00 -24.77 -10.67
N CYS A 196 -3.82 -25.11 -11.21
CA CYS A 196 -2.90 -24.09 -11.68
C CYS A 196 -3.57 -23.23 -12.78
N PRO A 197 -3.69 -21.90 -12.62
CA PRO A 197 -4.38 -21.05 -13.58
C PRO A 197 -3.68 -21.03 -14.94
N VAL A 198 -2.36 -21.22 -14.96
CA VAL A 198 -1.51 -21.19 -16.15
C VAL A 198 -1.59 -22.50 -16.94
N CYS A 199 -1.15 -23.62 -16.37
CA CYS A 199 -1.01 -24.89 -17.10
C CYS A 199 -2.13 -25.91 -16.82
N LYS A 200 -3.11 -25.55 -15.99
CA LYS A 200 -4.23 -26.40 -15.57
C LYS A 200 -3.81 -27.71 -14.87
N ALA A 201 -2.56 -27.78 -14.38
CA ALA A 201 -2.11 -28.90 -13.56
C ALA A 201 -2.88 -28.97 -12.23
N THR A 202 -3.13 -30.19 -11.76
CA THR A 202 -3.88 -30.51 -10.55
C THR A 202 -3.16 -31.60 -9.75
N GLY A 203 -3.59 -31.82 -8.50
CA GLY A 203 -3.16 -32.96 -7.68
C GLY A 203 -1.70 -32.90 -7.24
N ASP A 204 -0.97 -34.02 -7.42
CA ASP A 204 0.43 -34.24 -7.02
C ASP A 204 1.45 -33.29 -7.69
N LYS A 205 1.01 -32.66 -8.79
CA LYS A 205 1.74 -31.62 -9.53
C LYS A 205 1.71 -30.25 -8.85
N LEU A 206 0.96 -30.10 -7.76
CA LEU A 206 0.87 -28.89 -6.96
C LEU A 206 1.45 -29.18 -5.56
N GLU A 207 2.31 -28.31 -5.07
CA GLU A 207 2.81 -28.36 -3.69
C GLU A 207 2.39 -27.12 -2.92
N LEU A 208 2.18 -27.27 -1.61
CA LEU A 208 1.93 -26.13 -0.73
C LEU A 208 3.20 -25.29 -0.67
N ALA A 209 3.09 -24.01 -1.02
CA ALA A 209 4.17 -23.06 -0.82
C ALA A 209 4.23 -22.69 0.66
N GLU A 210 5.42 -22.69 1.26
CA GLU A 210 5.61 -22.11 2.58
C GLU A 210 5.28 -20.62 2.52
N GLU A 211 4.51 -20.10 3.49
CA GLU A 211 4.26 -18.67 3.56
C GLU A 211 5.60 -17.93 3.68
N PRO A 212 5.81 -16.84 2.90
CA PRO A 212 7.02 -16.06 3.04
C PRO A 212 7.12 -15.59 4.49
N LYS A 213 8.26 -15.87 5.13
CA LYS A 213 8.49 -15.42 6.51
C LYS A 213 8.32 -13.91 6.53
N PRO A 214 7.34 -13.38 7.29
CA PRO A 214 7.10 -11.95 7.32
C PRO A 214 8.39 -11.24 7.75
N ASN A 215 8.71 -10.12 7.09
CA ASN A 215 9.86 -9.31 7.51
C ASN A 215 9.65 -8.84 8.96
N ARG A 216 10.73 -8.45 9.63
CA ARG A 216 10.69 -8.08 11.06
C ARG A 216 9.79 -6.88 11.37
N TYR A 217 9.34 -6.15 10.35
CA TYR A 217 8.55 -4.94 10.43
C TYR A 217 7.10 -5.13 9.98
N ALA A 218 6.69 -6.36 9.65
CA ALA A 218 5.37 -6.63 9.07
C ALA A 218 4.22 -5.99 9.85
N GLY A 219 3.42 -5.18 9.15
CA GLY A 219 2.27 -4.46 9.69
C GLY A 219 2.59 -3.18 10.45
N THR A 220 3.85 -2.74 10.50
CA THR A 220 4.27 -1.51 11.18
C THR A 220 4.36 -0.31 10.22
N GLN A 221 4.42 0.90 10.78
CA GLN A 221 4.73 2.10 9.98
C GLN A 221 6.17 2.08 9.46
N THR A 222 7.10 1.40 10.16
CA THR A 222 8.48 1.27 9.72
C THR A 222 8.58 0.48 8.42
N GLU A 223 7.78 -0.57 8.24
CA GLU A 223 7.71 -1.31 6.97
C GLU A 223 7.29 -0.39 5.81
N LYS A 224 6.20 0.38 5.98
CA LYS A 224 5.75 1.35 4.98
C LYS A 224 6.80 2.43 4.68
N ASN A 225 7.52 2.89 5.71
CA ASN A 225 8.59 3.86 5.54
C ASN A 225 9.76 3.27 4.73
N LEU A 226 10.11 2.00 4.97
CA LEU A 226 11.14 1.29 4.20
C LEU A 226 10.72 1.07 2.75
N GLU A 227 9.46 0.70 2.50
CA GLU A 227 8.90 0.57 1.14
C GLU A 227 8.93 1.92 0.39
N ALA A 228 8.50 2.99 1.06
CA ALA A 228 8.54 4.34 0.50
C ALA A 228 9.99 4.81 0.24
N ALA A 229 10.92 4.52 1.15
CA ALA A 229 12.34 4.82 0.96
C ALA A 229 12.90 4.04 -0.24
N PHE A 230 12.64 2.74 -0.34
CA PHE A 230 13.06 1.92 -1.48
C PHE A 230 12.51 2.45 -2.82
N ALA A 231 11.23 2.81 -2.87
CA ALA A 231 10.61 3.39 -4.05
C ALA A 231 11.23 4.76 -4.41
N GLY A 232 11.46 5.61 -3.41
CA GLY A 232 12.07 6.93 -3.58
C GLY A 232 13.50 6.85 -4.13
N GLU A 233 14.33 6.00 -3.54
CA GLU A 233 15.73 5.79 -3.97
C GLU A 233 15.80 5.18 -5.37
N SER A 234 14.89 4.25 -5.69
CA SER A 234 14.80 3.65 -7.02
C SER A 234 14.43 4.68 -8.10
N GLN A 235 13.50 5.58 -7.79
CA GLN A 235 13.16 6.71 -8.66
C GLN A 235 14.31 7.72 -8.78
N ALA A 236 15.02 8.01 -7.67
CA ALA A 236 16.16 8.92 -7.65
C ALA A 236 17.29 8.42 -8.55
N ARG A 237 17.68 7.14 -8.42
CA ARG A 237 18.65 6.48 -9.29
C ARG A 237 18.32 6.69 -10.78
N ASN A 238 17.11 6.35 -11.21
CA ASN A 238 16.70 6.48 -12.61
C ASN A 238 16.75 7.95 -13.07
N LYS A 239 16.16 8.88 -12.32
CA LYS A 239 16.20 10.32 -12.63
C LYS A 239 17.63 10.83 -12.81
N TYR A 240 18.54 10.48 -11.89
CA TYR A 240 19.92 10.95 -11.93
C TYR A 240 20.69 10.38 -13.14
N THR A 241 20.42 9.14 -13.56
CA THR A 241 21.00 8.63 -14.82
C THR A 241 20.50 9.38 -16.06
N TYR A 242 19.24 9.82 -16.06
CA TYR A 242 18.69 10.64 -17.13
C TYR A 242 19.31 12.05 -17.13
N PHE A 243 19.48 12.65 -15.95
CA PHE A 243 20.11 13.96 -15.79
C PHE A 243 21.59 13.93 -16.19
N ALA A 244 22.31 12.84 -15.88
CA ALA A 244 23.67 12.63 -16.36
C ALA A 244 23.74 12.66 -17.89
N SER A 245 22.76 12.04 -18.57
CA SER A 245 22.68 12.03 -20.03
C SER A 245 22.43 13.43 -20.61
N VAL A 246 21.61 14.25 -19.94
CA VAL A 246 21.40 15.65 -20.33
C VAL A 246 22.67 16.47 -20.14
N ALA A 247 23.28 16.42 -18.95
CA ALA A 247 24.52 17.13 -18.64
C ALA A 247 25.65 16.78 -19.62
N LYS A 248 25.74 15.51 -20.04
CA LYS A 248 26.70 15.07 -21.06
C LYS A 248 26.41 15.68 -22.44
N LYS A 249 25.15 15.71 -22.87
CA LYS A 249 24.75 16.34 -24.15
C LYS A 249 25.06 17.85 -24.17
N GLU A 250 25.02 18.51 -23.01
CA GLU A 250 25.35 19.93 -22.85
C GLU A 250 26.86 20.19 -22.67
N GLY A 251 27.70 19.14 -22.63
CA GLY A 251 29.16 19.26 -22.48
C GLY A 251 29.66 19.36 -21.04
N TYR A 252 28.79 19.21 -20.05
CA TYR A 252 29.15 19.24 -18.62
C TYR A 252 29.59 17.86 -18.11
N GLU A 253 30.71 17.35 -18.61
CA GLU A 253 31.21 15.99 -18.30
C GLU A 253 31.41 15.74 -16.78
N GLN A 254 31.91 16.74 -16.02
CA GLN A 254 32.06 16.60 -14.57
C GLN A 254 30.71 16.45 -13.86
N ILE A 255 29.71 17.23 -14.28
CA ILE A 255 28.35 17.17 -13.70
C ILE A 255 27.70 15.83 -14.04
N ALA A 256 27.85 15.35 -15.28
CA ALA A 256 27.37 14.04 -15.70
C ALA A 256 28.00 12.90 -14.88
N ALA A 257 29.31 12.96 -14.62
CA ALA A 257 30.01 12.00 -13.78
C ALA A 257 29.51 12.04 -12.33
N LEU A 258 29.25 13.22 -11.78
CA LEU A 258 28.68 13.38 -10.44
C LEU A 258 27.26 12.82 -10.35
N PHE A 259 26.38 13.11 -11.30
CA PHE A 259 25.04 12.51 -11.35
C PHE A 259 25.09 10.99 -11.43
N THR A 260 25.97 10.43 -12.28
CA THR A 260 26.16 8.98 -12.39
C THR A 260 26.65 8.39 -11.07
N LYS A 261 27.61 9.05 -10.42
CA LYS A 261 28.09 8.64 -9.10
C LYS A 261 26.95 8.65 -8.08
N THR A 262 26.16 9.72 -8.01
CA THR A 262 25.02 9.80 -7.08
C THR A 262 23.99 8.70 -7.36
N ALA A 263 23.66 8.43 -8.63
CA ALA A 263 22.76 7.33 -8.99
C ALA A 263 23.24 5.96 -8.46
N GLU A 264 24.56 5.71 -8.49
CA GLU A 264 25.15 4.50 -7.91
C GLU A 264 25.10 4.49 -6.37
N ASN A 265 25.11 5.64 -5.70
CA ASN A 265 24.88 5.72 -4.25
C ASN A 265 23.42 5.39 -3.92
N GLU A 266 22.45 5.96 -4.66
CA GLU A 266 21.02 5.67 -4.42
C GLU A 266 20.68 4.20 -4.69
N LYS A 267 21.38 3.56 -5.63
CA LYS A 267 21.29 2.10 -5.82
C LYS A 267 21.69 1.33 -4.56
N GLU A 268 22.76 1.73 -3.88
CA GLU A 268 23.19 1.07 -2.63
C GLU A 268 22.26 1.43 -1.44
N HIS A 269 21.70 2.65 -1.38
CA HIS A 269 20.66 3.00 -0.41
C HIS A 269 19.41 2.14 -0.59
N ALA A 270 18.86 2.07 -1.81
CA ALA A 270 17.72 1.24 -2.14
C ALA A 270 17.94 -0.22 -1.76
N LYS A 271 19.13 -0.77 -2.08
CA LYS A 271 19.51 -2.14 -1.72
C LYS A 271 19.56 -2.38 -0.21
N MET A 272 20.01 -1.39 0.57
CA MET A 272 20.01 -1.47 2.03
C MET A 272 18.57 -1.61 2.57
N TRP A 273 17.66 -0.77 2.12
CA TRP A 273 16.25 -0.79 2.54
C TRP A 273 15.53 -2.05 2.06
N PHE A 274 15.79 -2.49 0.84
CA PHE A 274 15.14 -3.69 0.29
C PHE A 274 15.59 -4.97 1.01
N LYS A 275 16.83 -5.02 1.50
CA LYS A 275 17.30 -6.11 2.38
C LYS A 275 16.54 -6.16 3.69
N GLU A 276 16.26 -5.01 4.30
CA GLU A 276 15.49 -4.92 5.55
C GLU A 276 14.05 -5.44 5.39
N LEU A 277 13.51 -5.34 4.18
CA LEU A 277 12.21 -5.88 3.79
C LEU A 277 12.26 -7.37 3.39
N ASN A 278 13.41 -8.04 3.52
CA ASN A 278 13.65 -9.40 3.01
C ASN A 278 13.39 -9.55 1.49
N GLY A 279 13.57 -8.47 0.71
CA GLY A 279 13.30 -8.47 -0.73
C GLY A 279 14.35 -9.19 -1.59
N ILE A 280 15.50 -9.56 -1.02
CA ILE A 280 16.61 -10.21 -1.74
C ILE A 280 16.78 -11.65 -1.25
N GLY A 281 16.45 -12.61 -2.10
CA GLY A 281 16.67 -14.04 -1.90
C GLY A 281 17.85 -14.59 -2.70
N ASP A 282 17.87 -15.91 -2.88
CA ASP A 282 18.75 -16.57 -3.85
C ASP A 282 18.30 -16.32 -5.31
N THR A 283 19.07 -16.81 -6.28
CA THR A 283 18.76 -16.58 -7.71
C THR A 283 17.39 -17.16 -8.11
N ALA A 284 16.99 -18.32 -7.59
CA ALA A 284 15.71 -18.91 -7.94
C ALA A 284 14.56 -18.08 -7.37
N GLN A 285 14.66 -17.68 -6.11
CA GLN A 285 13.68 -16.81 -5.45
C GLN A 285 13.56 -15.46 -6.17
N ASN A 286 14.68 -14.83 -6.53
CA ASN A 286 14.67 -13.54 -7.23
C ASN A 286 14.09 -13.65 -8.65
N LEU A 287 14.36 -14.74 -9.38
CA LEU A 287 13.76 -14.98 -10.70
C LEU A 287 12.26 -15.22 -10.61
N LEU A 288 11.80 -15.91 -9.56
CA LEU A 288 10.37 -16.09 -9.30
C LEU A 288 9.69 -14.75 -9.01
N HIS A 289 10.24 -13.95 -8.07
CA HIS A 289 9.71 -12.63 -7.74
C HIS A 289 9.67 -11.71 -8.97
N ALA A 290 10.70 -11.74 -9.82
CA ALA A 290 10.72 -10.99 -11.07
C ALA A 290 9.59 -11.45 -12.01
N ALA A 291 9.44 -12.76 -12.24
CA ALA A 291 8.38 -13.28 -13.09
C ALA A 291 6.97 -12.95 -12.58
N GLU A 292 6.76 -12.93 -11.26
CA GLU A 292 5.48 -12.58 -10.63
C GLU A 292 5.19 -11.07 -10.75
N GLY A 293 6.20 -10.23 -10.55
CA GLY A 293 6.09 -8.78 -10.78
C GLY A 293 5.72 -8.47 -12.22
N GLU A 294 6.47 -9.01 -13.18
CA GLU A 294 6.22 -8.84 -14.62
C GLU A 294 4.81 -9.33 -15.00
N ASN A 295 4.37 -10.47 -14.44
CA ASN A 295 3.02 -10.99 -14.67
C ASN A 295 1.94 -9.98 -14.27
N TYR A 296 2.00 -9.50 -13.02
CA TYR A 296 1.08 -8.47 -12.52
C TYR A 296 1.11 -7.20 -13.37
N GLU A 297 2.30 -6.78 -13.82
CA GLU A 297 2.44 -5.60 -14.66
C GLU A 297 1.66 -5.72 -15.97
N TRP A 298 1.76 -6.84 -16.70
CA TRP A 298 1.09 -6.97 -17.99
C TRP A 298 -0.36 -7.46 -17.92
N THR A 299 -0.74 -8.25 -16.92
CA THR A 299 -2.13 -8.76 -16.79
C THR A 299 -3.08 -7.78 -16.12
N ASP A 300 -2.60 -7.00 -15.15
CA ASP A 300 -3.47 -6.20 -14.30
C ASP A 300 -3.11 -4.71 -14.39
N MET A 301 -1.86 -4.34 -14.08
CA MET A 301 -1.46 -2.94 -13.95
C MET A 301 -1.56 -2.17 -15.28
N TYR A 302 -0.84 -2.59 -16.31
CA TYR A 302 -0.83 -1.90 -17.61
C TYR A 302 -2.14 -2.06 -18.36
N GLU A 303 -2.86 -3.18 -18.20
CA GLU A 303 -4.20 -3.32 -18.75
C GLU A 303 -5.16 -2.29 -18.13
N GLY A 304 -5.13 -2.14 -16.80
CA GLY A 304 -5.90 -1.13 -16.07
C GLY A 304 -5.53 0.30 -16.50
N PHE A 305 -4.23 0.62 -16.51
CA PHE A 305 -3.75 1.96 -16.91
C PHE A 305 -4.13 2.31 -18.35
N ALA A 306 -4.09 1.35 -19.28
CA ALA A 306 -4.52 1.58 -20.65
C ALA A 306 -6.02 1.90 -20.73
N LYS A 307 -6.87 1.20 -19.98
CA LYS A 307 -8.32 1.46 -19.93
C LYS A 307 -8.61 2.86 -19.35
N THR A 308 -8.00 3.20 -18.21
CA THR A 308 -8.14 4.55 -17.63
C THR A 308 -7.69 5.64 -18.59
N ALA A 309 -6.53 5.45 -19.25
CA ALA A 309 -6.05 6.42 -20.22
C ALA A 309 -6.99 6.60 -21.42
N GLU A 310 -7.70 5.56 -21.87
CA GLU A 310 -8.75 5.70 -22.91
C GLU A 310 -9.98 6.45 -22.42
N GLU A 311 -10.46 6.11 -21.23
CA GLU A 311 -11.62 6.75 -20.60
C GLU A 311 -11.40 8.25 -20.38
N GLU A 312 -10.16 8.63 -20.05
CA GLU A 312 -9.76 10.04 -19.86
C GLU A 312 -9.38 10.76 -21.17
N GLY A 313 -9.42 10.08 -22.32
CA GLY A 313 -9.17 10.70 -23.63
C GLY A 313 -7.70 10.80 -24.04
N PHE A 314 -6.83 9.92 -23.52
CA PHE A 314 -5.40 9.80 -23.86
C PHE A 314 -5.07 8.51 -24.65
N PRO A 315 -5.61 8.31 -25.87
CA PRO A 315 -5.49 7.04 -26.61
C PRO A 315 -4.05 6.70 -27.01
N GLU A 316 -3.19 7.70 -27.26
CA GLU A 316 -1.78 7.46 -27.54
C GLU A 316 -1.03 6.87 -26.34
N LEU A 317 -1.35 7.32 -25.13
CA LEU A 317 -0.74 6.81 -23.91
C LEU A 317 -1.25 5.41 -23.59
N ALA A 318 -2.55 5.16 -23.78
CA ALA A 318 -3.13 3.83 -23.67
C ALA A 318 -2.46 2.83 -24.62
N ALA A 319 -2.22 3.23 -25.88
CA ALA A 319 -1.50 2.39 -26.84
C ALA A 319 -0.08 2.08 -26.35
N ARG A 320 0.63 3.06 -25.78
CA ARG A 320 1.96 2.83 -25.20
C ARG A 320 1.92 1.87 -24.02
N PHE A 321 0.97 1.98 -23.10
CA PHE A 321 0.83 1.04 -22.00
C PHE A 321 0.63 -0.40 -22.48
N ARG A 322 -0.18 -0.62 -23.53
CA ARG A 322 -0.36 -1.96 -24.12
C ARG A 322 0.90 -2.49 -24.79
N LEU A 323 1.66 -1.62 -25.44
CA LEU A 323 2.95 -2.01 -26.04
C LEU A 323 3.96 -2.41 -24.96
N VAL A 324 4.00 -1.68 -23.84
CA VAL A 324 4.84 -2.03 -22.68
C VAL A 324 4.37 -3.36 -22.06
N ALA A 325 3.06 -3.56 -21.86
CA ALA A 325 2.52 -4.83 -21.38
C ALA A 325 2.97 -6.04 -22.23
N ALA A 326 3.01 -5.90 -23.56
CA ALA A 326 3.50 -6.95 -24.44
C ALA A 326 5.00 -7.26 -24.22
N ILE A 327 5.80 -6.26 -23.85
CA ILE A 327 7.23 -6.42 -23.50
C ILE A 327 7.36 -7.13 -22.15
N GLU A 328 6.63 -6.71 -21.13
CA GLU A 328 6.70 -7.31 -19.79
C GLU A 328 6.26 -8.77 -19.80
N LYS A 329 5.31 -9.15 -20.66
CA LYS A 329 4.99 -10.55 -20.92
C LYS A 329 6.21 -11.36 -21.38
N HIS A 330 7.04 -10.81 -22.28
CA HIS A 330 8.27 -11.47 -22.71
C HIS A 330 9.33 -11.51 -21.60
N HIS A 331 9.36 -10.53 -20.69
CA HIS A 331 10.20 -10.59 -19.50
C HIS A 331 9.76 -11.73 -18.57
N GLU A 332 8.46 -11.88 -18.29
CA GLU A 332 7.93 -13.01 -17.52
C GLU A 332 8.36 -14.35 -18.15
N GLU A 333 8.13 -14.52 -19.46
CA GLU A 333 8.50 -15.74 -20.19
C GLU A 333 9.98 -16.07 -20.04
N ARG A 334 10.85 -15.05 -20.14
CA ARG A 334 12.29 -15.17 -19.95
C ARG A 334 12.63 -15.59 -18.52
N TYR A 335 12.10 -14.92 -17.51
CA TYR A 335 12.40 -15.22 -16.11
C TYR A 335 11.91 -16.60 -15.70
N ARG A 336 10.73 -17.03 -16.18
CA ARG A 336 10.24 -18.41 -15.94
C ARG A 336 11.14 -19.46 -16.59
N ALA A 337 11.62 -19.23 -17.81
CA ALA A 337 12.54 -20.14 -18.48
C ALA A 337 13.88 -20.24 -17.72
N LEU A 338 14.41 -19.10 -17.26
CA LEU A 338 15.63 -19.06 -16.46
C LEU A 338 15.45 -19.74 -15.09
N LEU A 339 14.33 -19.49 -14.42
CA LEU A 339 13.98 -20.14 -13.15
C LEU A 339 13.97 -21.66 -13.31
N ARG A 340 13.30 -22.16 -14.35
CA ARG A 340 13.27 -23.59 -14.67
C ARG A 340 14.68 -24.15 -14.86
N ASN A 341 15.56 -23.43 -15.57
CA ASN A 341 16.94 -23.88 -15.76
C ASN A 341 17.69 -23.97 -14.42
N VAL A 342 17.49 -23.03 -13.50
CA VAL A 342 18.11 -23.04 -12.16
C VAL A 342 17.59 -24.23 -11.35
N GLU A 343 16.27 -24.42 -11.28
CA GLU A 343 15.64 -25.49 -10.48
C GLU A 343 15.95 -26.90 -11.00
N THR A 344 16.15 -27.04 -12.31
CA THR A 344 16.47 -28.33 -12.96
C THR A 344 17.96 -28.56 -13.17
N ALA A 345 18.83 -27.65 -12.66
CA ALA A 345 20.27 -27.67 -12.87
C ALA A 345 20.69 -27.72 -14.36
N GLU A 346 19.88 -27.11 -15.22
CA GLU A 346 20.09 -27.05 -16.67
C GLU A 346 20.72 -25.73 -17.15
N VAL A 347 21.26 -24.91 -16.24
CA VAL A 347 21.94 -23.65 -16.60
C VAL A 347 23.17 -23.92 -17.48
N PHE A 348 23.98 -24.90 -17.09
CA PHE A 348 25.24 -25.27 -17.78
C PHE A 348 25.24 -26.69 -18.34
N LYS A 349 24.07 -27.33 -18.40
CA LYS A 349 23.87 -28.68 -18.92
C LYS A 349 22.52 -28.78 -19.61
N LYS A 350 22.46 -29.48 -20.74
CA LYS A 350 21.22 -29.75 -21.48
C LYS A 350 21.09 -31.23 -21.81
N SER A 351 19.87 -31.67 -22.09
CA SER A 351 19.56 -33.06 -22.47
C SER A 351 20.10 -33.43 -23.86
N ALA A 352 20.40 -32.44 -24.70
CA ALA A 352 20.98 -32.60 -26.02
C ALA A 352 22.25 -31.77 -26.16
N VAL A 353 23.09 -32.14 -27.14
CA VAL A 353 24.32 -31.40 -27.48
C VAL A 353 23.97 -29.96 -27.87
N LYS A 354 24.68 -29.00 -27.27
CA LYS A 354 24.60 -27.58 -27.57
C LYS A 354 25.98 -27.03 -27.89
N VAL A 355 25.97 -25.86 -28.52
CA VAL A 355 27.16 -25.03 -28.71
C VAL A 355 27.19 -24.04 -27.54
N TRP A 356 28.27 -24.08 -26.78
CA TRP A 356 28.50 -23.19 -25.63
C TRP A 356 29.57 -22.18 -25.98
N GLU A 357 29.38 -20.94 -25.54
CA GLU A 357 30.29 -19.83 -25.78
C GLU A 357 30.71 -19.19 -24.47
N CYS A 358 32.01 -18.98 -24.29
CA CYS A 358 32.55 -18.24 -23.17
C CYS A 358 32.38 -16.74 -23.39
N ARG A 359 31.51 -16.09 -22.61
CA ARG A 359 31.24 -14.64 -22.66
C ARG A 359 32.45 -13.75 -22.38
N ASN A 360 33.49 -14.30 -21.76
CA ASN A 360 34.72 -13.55 -21.46
C ASN A 360 35.66 -13.46 -22.67
N CYS A 361 35.79 -14.50 -23.48
CA CYS A 361 36.82 -14.56 -24.54
C CYS A 361 36.35 -15.15 -25.87
N GLY A 362 35.07 -15.51 -26.02
CA GLY A 362 34.51 -16.09 -27.25
C GLY A 362 34.90 -17.54 -27.52
N HIS A 363 35.45 -18.28 -26.54
CA HIS A 363 35.76 -19.70 -26.75
C HIS A 363 34.47 -20.51 -27.00
N ILE A 364 34.41 -21.19 -28.13
CA ILE A 364 33.27 -22.03 -28.52
C ILE A 364 33.59 -23.51 -28.29
N ILE A 365 32.68 -24.22 -27.63
CA ILE A 365 32.79 -25.66 -27.39
C ILE A 365 31.45 -26.36 -27.59
N VAL A 366 31.47 -27.56 -28.18
CA VAL A 366 30.27 -28.36 -28.46
C VAL A 366 30.17 -29.49 -27.44
N GLY A 367 29.03 -29.60 -26.76
CA GLY A 367 28.82 -30.64 -25.75
C GLY A 367 27.45 -30.57 -25.08
N VAL A 368 27.13 -31.59 -24.28
CA VAL A 368 25.90 -31.61 -23.46
C VAL A 368 25.99 -30.68 -22.24
N SER A 369 27.19 -30.21 -21.89
CA SER A 369 27.44 -29.27 -20.79
C SER A 369 28.60 -28.33 -21.11
N ALA A 370 28.58 -27.14 -20.52
CA ALA A 370 29.73 -26.24 -20.52
C ALA A 370 30.87 -26.83 -19.67
N PRO A 371 32.15 -26.60 -20.02
CA PRO A 371 33.28 -27.08 -19.23
C PRO A 371 33.40 -26.32 -17.90
N ASP A 372 33.91 -26.99 -16.86
CA ASP A 372 34.11 -26.39 -15.53
C ASP A 372 35.06 -25.18 -15.56
N VAL A 373 36.04 -25.21 -16.47
CA VAL A 373 37.03 -24.16 -16.70
C VAL A 373 37.18 -23.94 -18.21
N CYS A 374 37.13 -22.68 -18.64
CA CYS A 374 37.37 -22.34 -20.04
C CYS A 374 38.83 -22.69 -20.43
N PRO A 375 39.04 -23.51 -21.47
CA PRO A 375 40.39 -23.95 -21.85
C PRO A 375 41.24 -22.83 -22.47
N THR A 376 40.62 -21.70 -22.86
CA THR A 376 41.35 -20.56 -23.43
C THR A 376 41.72 -19.52 -22.38
N CYS A 377 40.79 -19.08 -21.55
CA CYS A 377 41.00 -17.95 -20.63
C CYS A 377 41.00 -18.34 -19.14
N ALA A 378 40.89 -19.64 -18.83
CA ALA A 378 40.88 -20.19 -17.47
C ALA A 378 39.77 -19.66 -16.54
N HIS A 379 38.76 -18.96 -17.05
CA HIS A 379 37.61 -18.51 -16.26
C HIS A 379 36.63 -19.67 -15.99
N PRO A 380 35.87 -19.61 -14.88
CA PRO A 380 34.97 -20.69 -14.47
C PRO A 380 33.77 -20.86 -15.41
N GLN A 381 33.08 -22.01 -15.27
CA GLN A 381 31.87 -22.38 -16.00
C GLN A 381 30.80 -21.28 -16.05
N SER A 382 30.72 -20.44 -15.01
CA SER A 382 29.75 -19.34 -14.90
C SER A 382 29.84 -18.29 -16.01
N TYR A 383 30.90 -18.30 -16.81
CA TYR A 383 31.06 -17.43 -17.97
C TYR A 383 30.53 -18.03 -19.27
N PHE A 384 30.07 -19.27 -19.28
CA PHE A 384 29.50 -19.89 -20.49
C PHE A 384 28.01 -19.62 -20.63
N GLU A 385 27.57 -19.42 -21.87
CA GLU A 385 26.17 -19.39 -22.27
C GLU A 385 25.95 -20.27 -23.51
N ILE A 386 24.68 -20.53 -23.85
CA ILE A 386 24.36 -21.17 -25.13
C ILE A 386 24.62 -20.15 -26.23
N ASN A 387 25.46 -20.51 -27.20
CA ASN A 387 25.70 -19.67 -28.36
C ASN A 387 24.39 -19.46 -29.13
N ALA A 388 24.13 -18.21 -29.52
CA ALA A 388 23.02 -17.83 -30.37
C ALA A 388 23.57 -17.19 -31.65
N GLU A 389 23.24 -17.77 -32.81
CA GLU A 389 23.53 -17.18 -34.12
C GLU A 389 22.31 -16.37 -34.58
N ASN A 390 22.43 -15.04 -34.60
CA ASN A 390 21.35 -14.11 -34.92
C ASN A 390 21.81 -12.96 -35.85
N TYR A 391 22.78 -13.22 -36.72
CA TYR A 391 23.33 -12.31 -37.74
C TYR A 391 23.17 -12.86 -39.16
#